data_AF-A0A7S3WC20-F1
#
_entry.id   AF-A0A7S3WC20-F1
#
_cell.length_a   1.000
_cell.length_b   1.000
_cell.length_c   1.000
_cell.angle_alpha   90.00
_cell.angle_beta   90.00
_cell.angle_gamma   90.00
#
_symmetry.space_group_name_H-M   'P 1'
#
loop_
_entity.id
_entity.type
_entity.pdbx_description
1 polymer ?
#
loop_
_entity_poly.entity_id
_entity_poly.type
_entity_poly.pdbx_seq_one_letter_code
_entity_poly.pdbx_strand_id
1 'polypeptide(L)'
;RDGFALMGGPITQLRAAEKKAGDSEVVLSPECWALLAPHCDGAVDADGFARLRSVRKSAHSRMWKEAQAEATAVSRDASMLWLERSAAVAARLAAYIPEPVQYRMRTAGMNWLADFRLATILFVRITTLSPDYVSPAMFPAGIVAQTQTAFGAIRAELARFGGMLARFNVDDKGTILFAAFGPPPHQHEDDASRAVLC
;
A
#
# COMPACT_ATOMS: atom_id res chain seq x y z
N ARG A 1 12.66 -6.37 5.90
CA ARG A 1 12.00 -5.52 4.89
C ARG A 1 11.08 -4.56 5.62
N ASP A 2 11.09 -3.29 5.24
CA ASP A 2 10.34 -2.24 5.89
C ASP A 2 8.95 -2.10 5.26
N GLY A 3 8.03 -1.52 6.01
CA GLY A 3 6.64 -1.31 5.60
C GLY A 3 6.18 0.08 6.01
N PHE A 4 5.14 0.55 5.35
CA PHE A 4 4.45 1.77 5.72
C PHE A 4 2.94 1.50 5.69
N ALA A 5 2.18 2.30 6.43
CA ALA A 5 0.73 2.29 6.39
C ALA A 5 0.23 3.74 6.34
N LEU A 6 -0.86 3.93 5.61
CA LEU A 6 -1.62 5.17 5.60
C LEU A 6 -2.87 4.97 6.45
N MET A 7 -3.16 5.96 7.30
CA MET A 7 -4.29 5.91 8.23
C MET A 7 -4.96 7.28 8.30
N GLY A 8 -6.22 7.29 8.77
CA GLY A 8 -6.98 8.50 9.00
C GLY A 8 -8.36 8.48 8.34
N GLY A 9 -9.12 9.54 8.57
CA GLY A 9 -10.47 9.73 8.04
C GLY A 9 -10.61 9.46 6.55
N PRO A 10 -9.70 9.92 5.67
CA PRO A 10 -9.79 9.65 4.24
C PRO A 10 -9.82 8.16 3.87
N ILE A 11 -9.13 7.29 4.63
CA ILE A 11 -9.17 5.83 4.39
C ILE A 11 -10.54 5.25 4.75
N THR A 12 -11.16 5.75 5.81
CA THR A 12 -12.52 5.34 6.22
C THR A 12 -13.58 5.88 5.25
N GLN A 13 -13.41 7.10 4.77
CA GLN A 13 -14.25 7.71 3.74
C GLN A 13 -14.17 6.94 2.41
N LEU A 14 -12.96 6.58 1.97
CA LEU A 14 -12.73 5.77 0.78
C LEU A 14 -13.47 4.44 0.88
N ARG A 15 -13.34 3.74 2.01
CA ARG A 15 -14.07 2.50 2.31
C ARG A 15 -15.58 2.66 2.17
N ALA A 16 -16.15 3.72 2.77
CA ALA A 16 -17.58 3.95 2.74
C ALA A 16 -18.09 4.27 1.32
N ALA A 17 -17.29 5.01 0.54
CA ALA A 17 -17.59 5.32 -0.85
C ALA A 17 -17.49 4.10 -1.77
N GLU A 18 -16.48 3.26 -1.59
CA GLU A 18 -16.28 2.01 -2.37
C GLU A 18 -17.47 1.06 -2.23
N LYS A 19 -18.00 0.89 -1.00
CA LYS A 19 -19.20 0.06 -0.76
C LYS A 19 -20.45 0.54 -1.50
N LYS A 20 -20.51 1.82 -1.89
CA LYS A 20 -21.64 2.43 -2.61
C LYS A 20 -21.42 2.46 -4.12
N ALA A 21 -20.18 2.29 -4.58
CA ALA A 21 -19.81 2.32 -5.98
C ALA A 21 -20.12 0.97 -6.66
N GLY A 22 -20.81 1.02 -7.80
CA GLY A 22 -20.94 -0.09 -8.72
C GLY A 22 -19.87 -0.04 -9.81
N ASP A 23 -19.99 -0.98 -10.76
CA ASP A 23 -19.09 -1.05 -11.90
C ASP A 23 -19.11 0.24 -12.71
N SER A 24 -17.91 0.75 -13.04
CA SER A 24 -17.71 2.00 -13.79
C SER A 24 -18.24 3.26 -13.12
N GLU A 25 -18.59 3.23 -11.83
CA GLU A 25 -18.99 4.41 -11.08
C GLU A 25 -17.83 5.02 -10.29
N VAL A 26 -17.88 6.33 -10.10
CA VAL A 26 -16.98 7.05 -9.19
C VAL A 26 -17.85 7.70 -8.11
N VAL A 27 -17.68 7.25 -6.88
CA VAL A 27 -18.40 7.78 -5.72
C VAL A 27 -17.43 8.58 -4.85
N LEU A 28 -17.85 9.78 -4.46
CA LEU A 28 -17.11 10.66 -3.56
C LEU A 28 -17.77 10.66 -2.18
N SER A 29 -16.96 10.62 -1.13
CA SER A 29 -17.44 10.85 0.24
C SER A 29 -18.00 12.26 0.41
N PRO A 30 -18.85 12.52 1.42
CA PRO A 30 -19.37 13.86 1.69
C PRO A 30 -18.26 14.92 1.81
N GLU A 31 -17.16 14.58 2.49
CA GLU A 31 -16.02 15.49 2.69
C GLU A 31 -15.25 15.74 1.39
N CYS A 32 -15.10 14.72 0.54
CA CYS A 32 -14.49 14.88 -0.77
C CYS A 32 -15.38 15.71 -1.71
N TRP A 33 -16.70 15.47 -1.68
CA TRP A 33 -17.68 16.24 -2.44
C TRP A 33 -17.71 17.70 -2.02
N ALA A 34 -17.64 18.02 -0.72
CA ALA A 34 -17.57 19.41 -0.26
C ALA A 34 -16.39 20.18 -0.85
N LEU A 35 -15.25 19.51 -1.11
CA LEU A 35 -14.07 20.11 -1.72
C LEU A 35 -14.18 20.21 -3.25
N LEU A 36 -14.84 19.25 -3.90
CA LEU A 36 -14.84 19.10 -5.36
C LEU A 36 -16.13 19.54 -6.05
N ALA A 37 -17.22 19.77 -5.31
CA ALA A 37 -18.53 20.17 -5.84
C ALA A 37 -18.45 21.38 -6.80
N PRO A 38 -17.62 22.43 -6.56
CA PRO A 38 -17.47 23.53 -7.50
C PRO A 38 -16.86 23.14 -8.87
N HIS A 39 -16.23 21.98 -8.97
CA HIS A 39 -15.56 21.50 -10.18
C HIS A 39 -16.18 20.23 -10.78
N CYS A 40 -17.23 19.69 -10.17
CA CYS A 40 -17.80 18.40 -10.54
C CYS A 40 -19.32 18.48 -10.71
N ASP A 41 -19.85 17.64 -11.61
CA ASP A 41 -21.27 17.36 -11.73
C ASP A 41 -21.55 15.96 -11.19
N GLY A 42 -22.58 15.84 -10.37
CA GLY A 42 -22.91 14.57 -9.72
C GLY A 42 -24.33 14.56 -9.17
N ALA A 43 -24.72 13.45 -8.57
CA ALA A 43 -25.96 13.33 -7.79
C ALA A 43 -25.59 12.90 -6.37
N VAL A 44 -26.06 13.65 -5.37
CA VAL A 44 -25.82 13.36 -3.95
C VAL A 44 -26.96 12.48 -3.44
N ASP A 45 -26.63 11.40 -2.76
CA ASP A 45 -27.60 10.52 -2.11
C ASP A 45 -28.05 11.05 -0.73
N ALA A 46 -28.95 10.32 -0.07
CA ALA A 46 -29.47 10.70 1.25
C ALA A 46 -28.38 10.73 2.35
N ASP A 47 -27.29 9.99 2.17
CA ASP A 47 -26.16 9.91 3.11
C ASP A 47 -25.06 10.94 2.79
N GLY A 48 -25.26 11.78 1.77
CA GLY A 48 -24.31 12.82 1.36
C GLY A 48 -23.21 12.35 0.41
N PHE A 49 -23.23 11.09 -0.04
CA PHE A 49 -22.26 10.60 -1.02
C PHE A 49 -22.64 11.05 -2.42
N ALA A 50 -21.65 11.49 -3.21
CA ALA A 50 -21.89 12.00 -4.55
C ALA A 50 -21.45 10.99 -5.61
N ARG A 51 -22.39 10.56 -6.47
CA ARG A 51 -22.09 9.82 -7.71
C ARG A 51 -21.63 10.82 -8.76
N LEU A 52 -20.35 10.78 -9.11
CA LEU A 52 -19.74 11.67 -10.07
C LEU A 52 -20.17 11.30 -11.49
N ARG A 53 -20.71 12.29 -12.23
CA ARG A 53 -21.09 12.14 -13.65
C ARG A 53 -20.04 12.73 -14.58
N SER A 54 -19.50 13.89 -14.23
CA SER A 54 -18.44 14.54 -15.00
C SER A 54 -17.61 15.47 -14.13
N VAL A 55 -16.35 15.66 -14.54
CA VAL A 55 -15.47 16.68 -13.99
C VAL A 55 -15.45 17.84 -14.98
N ARG A 56 -15.78 19.04 -14.52
CA ARG A 56 -15.73 20.24 -15.35
C ARG A 56 -14.29 20.54 -15.74
N LYS A 57 -14.08 20.83 -17.01
CA LYS A 57 -12.75 21.19 -17.54
C LYS A 57 -12.33 22.51 -16.90
N SER A 58 -11.29 22.49 -16.06
CA SER A 58 -10.71 23.72 -15.53
C SER A 58 -9.70 24.31 -16.52
N ALA A 59 -9.52 25.64 -16.49
CA ALA A 59 -8.43 26.30 -17.22
C ALA A 59 -7.05 25.73 -16.81
N HIS A 60 -6.92 25.22 -15.58
CA HIS A 60 -5.74 24.55 -15.05
C HIS A 60 -5.44 23.18 -15.68
N SER A 61 -6.37 22.57 -16.44
CA SER A 61 -6.13 21.29 -17.11
C SER A 61 -4.96 21.34 -18.09
N ARG A 62 -4.72 22.49 -18.73
CA ARG A 62 -3.59 22.68 -19.65
C ARG A 62 -2.26 22.82 -18.90
N MET A 63 -2.24 23.64 -17.85
CA MET A 63 -1.10 23.77 -16.93
C MET A 63 -0.74 22.43 -16.28
N TRP A 64 -1.73 21.62 -15.88
CA TRP A 64 -1.48 20.29 -15.31
C TRP A 64 -0.85 19.33 -16.31
N LYS A 65 -1.24 19.35 -17.58
CA LYS A 65 -0.62 18.47 -18.60
C LYS A 65 0.83 18.86 -18.87
N GLU A 66 1.13 20.15 -18.91
CA GLU A 66 2.48 20.67 -19.11
C GLU A 66 3.35 20.39 -17.86
N ALA A 67 2.85 20.69 -16.66
CA ALA A 67 3.53 20.39 -15.40
C ALA A 67 3.69 18.88 -15.16
N GLN A 68 2.73 18.05 -15.57
CA GLN A 68 2.83 16.60 -15.46
C GLN A 68 3.82 16.03 -16.47
N ALA A 69 3.87 16.56 -17.70
CA ALA A 69 4.88 16.16 -18.68
C ALA A 69 6.29 16.54 -18.20
N GLU A 70 6.45 17.76 -17.66
CA GLU A 70 7.70 18.23 -17.06
C GLU A 70 8.10 17.43 -15.82
N ALA A 71 7.18 17.21 -14.87
CA ALA A 71 7.43 16.40 -13.68
C ALA A 71 7.76 14.94 -14.03
N THR A 72 7.14 14.36 -15.06
CA THR A 72 7.41 12.98 -15.48
C THR A 72 8.77 12.86 -16.19
N ALA A 73 9.13 13.85 -17.02
CA ALA A 73 10.43 13.91 -17.70
C ALA A 73 11.58 14.13 -16.71
N VAL A 74 11.44 15.10 -15.80
CA VAL A 74 12.41 15.39 -14.74
C VAL A 74 12.50 14.22 -13.75
N SER A 75 11.38 13.59 -13.39
CA SER A 75 11.37 12.49 -12.42
C SER A 75 12.14 11.26 -12.90
N ARG A 76 12.12 10.89 -14.19
CA ARG A 76 12.88 9.70 -14.62
C ARG A 76 14.39 9.92 -14.63
N ASP A 77 14.88 10.97 -15.27
CA ASP A 77 16.31 11.20 -15.37
C ASP A 77 16.89 11.70 -14.04
N ALA A 78 16.23 12.65 -13.37
CA ALA A 78 16.71 13.15 -12.09
C ALA A 78 16.57 12.12 -10.97
N SER A 79 15.51 11.30 -10.89
CA SER A 79 15.44 10.28 -9.84
C SER A 79 16.48 9.18 -10.04
N MET A 80 16.79 8.81 -11.29
CA MET A 80 17.86 7.86 -11.57
C MET A 80 19.23 8.46 -11.21
N LEU A 81 19.53 9.69 -11.64
CA LEU A 81 20.75 10.41 -11.25
C LEU A 81 20.85 10.62 -9.72
N TRP A 82 19.75 10.89 -9.03
CA TRP A 82 19.72 11.05 -7.57
C TRP A 82 19.96 9.72 -6.84
N LEU A 83 19.36 8.62 -7.30
CA LEU A 83 19.63 7.28 -6.75
C LEU A 83 21.09 6.86 -7.01
N GLU A 84 21.61 7.10 -8.21
CA GLU A 84 23.00 6.81 -8.58
C GLU A 84 24.00 7.60 -7.73
N ARG A 85 23.68 8.87 -7.41
CA ARG A 85 24.54 9.73 -6.59
C ARG A 85 24.43 9.46 -5.09
N SER A 86 23.52 8.60 -4.64
CA SER A 86 23.30 8.33 -3.22
C SER A 86 23.00 6.85 -2.95
N ALA A 87 24.06 6.02 -2.98
CA ALA A 87 23.98 4.60 -2.63
C ALA A 87 23.29 4.34 -1.28
N ALA A 88 23.45 5.24 -0.30
CA ALA A 88 22.78 5.15 1.00
C ALA A 88 21.25 5.28 0.90
N VAL A 89 20.74 6.16 0.04
CA VAL A 89 19.29 6.34 -0.19
C VAL A 89 18.74 5.14 -0.93
N ALA A 90 19.42 4.67 -1.98
CA ALA A 90 19.05 3.47 -2.71
C ALA A 90 18.96 2.25 -1.78
N ALA A 91 19.93 2.08 -0.87
CA ALA A 91 19.90 1.01 0.13
C ALA A 91 18.70 1.11 1.09
N ARG A 92 18.29 2.31 1.50
CA ARG A 92 17.10 2.51 2.35
C ARG A 92 15.80 2.22 1.60
N LEU A 93 15.69 2.66 0.35
CA LEU A 93 14.50 2.38 -0.47
C LEU A 93 14.38 0.89 -0.80
N ALA A 94 15.50 0.20 -1.00
CA ALA A 94 15.52 -1.24 -1.17
C ALA A 94 14.90 -1.98 0.05
N ALA A 95 14.84 -1.39 1.24
CA ALA A 95 14.15 -2.04 2.37
C ALA A 95 12.65 -2.29 2.09
N TYR A 96 12.02 -1.49 1.22
CA TYR A 96 10.60 -1.58 0.86
C TYR A 96 10.30 -2.49 -0.33
N ILE A 97 11.32 -2.96 -1.04
CA ILE A 97 11.15 -3.89 -2.15
C ILE A 97 11.18 -5.33 -1.58
N PRO A 98 10.16 -6.18 -1.83
CA PRO A 98 10.12 -7.55 -1.33
C PRO A 98 11.37 -8.38 -1.69
N GLU A 99 11.78 -9.29 -0.79
CA GLU A 99 12.98 -10.14 -1.00
C GLU A 99 12.97 -10.91 -2.33
N PRO A 100 11.86 -11.54 -2.76
CA PRO A 100 11.84 -12.32 -4.00
C PRO A 100 12.15 -11.46 -5.23
N VAL A 101 11.70 -10.20 -5.22
CA VAL A 101 11.97 -9.26 -6.31
C VAL A 101 13.46 -8.96 -6.36
N GLN A 102 14.10 -8.65 -5.23
CA GLN A 102 15.52 -8.34 -5.20
C GLN A 102 16.40 -9.54 -5.49
N TYR A 103 16.04 -10.71 -4.97
CA TYR A 103 16.71 -11.96 -5.27
C TYR A 103 16.74 -12.17 -6.79
N ARG A 104 15.58 -12.04 -7.45
CA ARG A 104 15.49 -12.18 -8.91
C ARG A 104 16.25 -11.11 -9.66
N MET A 105 16.20 -9.85 -9.23
CA MET A 105 17.00 -8.78 -9.84
C MET A 105 18.49 -9.12 -9.80
N ARG A 106 18.98 -9.76 -8.73
CA ARG A 106 20.38 -10.19 -8.62
C ARG A 106 20.71 -11.43 -9.46
N THR A 107 19.79 -12.39 -9.60
CA THR A 107 20.09 -13.69 -10.22
C THR A 107 19.68 -13.82 -11.68
N ALA A 108 18.60 -13.17 -12.10
CA ALA A 108 18.03 -13.27 -13.45
C ALA A 108 17.98 -11.92 -14.19
N GLY A 109 18.33 -10.82 -13.53
CA GLY A 109 18.21 -9.48 -14.08
C GLY A 109 16.76 -9.17 -14.48
N MET A 110 16.58 -8.70 -15.71
CA MET A 110 15.26 -8.39 -16.29
C MET A 110 14.63 -9.58 -17.05
N ASN A 111 15.35 -10.69 -17.20
CA ASN A 111 14.90 -11.87 -17.94
C ASN A 111 14.23 -12.90 -17.03
N TRP A 112 13.23 -12.49 -16.24
CA TRP A 112 12.41 -13.42 -15.47
C TRP A 112 11.11 -13.71 -16.22
N LEU A 113 10.69 -14.98 -16.27
CA LEU A 113 9.36 -15.40 -16.71
C LEU A 113 8.38 -15.50 -15.53
N ALA A 114 7.09 -15.30 -15.79
CA ALA A 114 6.05 -15.50 -14.79
C ALA A 114 6.16 -16.92 -14.21
N ASP A 115 6.00 -17.03 -12.90
CA ASP A 115 6.38 -18.21 -12.14
C ASP A 115 5.19 -18.64 -11.29
N PHE A 116 4.68 -19.83 -11.56
CA PHE A 116 3.58 -20.46 -10.84
C PHE A 116 4.15 -21.50 -9.90
N ARG A 117 3.91 -21.31 -8.60
CA ARG A 117 4.49 -22.12 -7.54
C ARG A 117 3.50 -22.30 -6.41
N LEU A 118 3.65 -23.41 -5.70
CA LEU A 118 2.95 -23.61 -4.44
C LEU A 118 3.54 -22.65 -3.40
N ALA A 119 2.67 -21.97 -2.67
CA ALA A 119 3.04 -21.09 -1.57
C ALA A 119 2.01 -21.23 -0.45
N THR A 120 2.47 -21.13 0.79
CA THR A 120 1.58 -21.03 1.96
C THR A 120 1.47 -19.58 2.37
N ILE A 121 0.22 -19.08 2.47
CA ILE A 121 -0.06 -17.69 2.84
C ILE A 121 -0.72 -17.65 4.21
N LEU A 122 -0.16 -16.86 5.12
CA LEU A 122 -0.79 -16.56 6.40
C LEU A 122 -1.44 -15.18 6.34
N PHE A 123 -2.70 -15.14 6.75
CA PHE A 123 -3.48 -13.92 6.93
C PHE A 123 -3.48 -13.57 8.41
N VAL A 124 -2.72 -12.54 8.78
CA VAL A 124 -2.59 -12.11 10.18
C VAL A 124 -3.31 -10.79 10.35
N ARG A 125 -4.29 -10.76 11.26
CA ARG A 125 -4.96 -9.51 11.65
C ARG A 125 -4.21 -8.89 12.82
N ILE A 126 -3.78 -7.65 12.64
CA ILE A 126 -3.19 -6.84 13.70
C ILE A 126 -4.30 -6.01 14.34
N THR A 127 -4.57 -6.25 15.62
CA THR A 127 -5.68 -5.61 16.35
C THR A 127 -5.27 -4.34 17.09
N THR A 128 -3.97 -4.14 17.32
CA THR A 128 -3.45 -2.92 17.98
C THR A 128 -3.68 -1.68 17.11
N LEU A 129 -3.58 -1.82 15.79
CA LEU A 129 -3.77 -0.77 14.82
C LEU A 129 -5.18 -0.84 14.23
N SER A 130 -6.06 0.08 14.62
CA SER A 130 -7.43 0.14 14.11
C SER A 130 -7.55 1.11 12.93
N PRO A 131 -8.27 0.75 11.85
CA PRO A 131 -8.61 1.70 10.80
C PRO A 131 -9.54 2.82 11.29
N ASP A 132 -10.21 2.64 12.44
CA ASP A 132 -11.15 3.60 13.01
C ASP A 132 -10.43 4.79 13.68
N TYR A 133 -9.10 4.74 13.75
CA TYR A 133 -8.26 5.86 14.15
C TYR A 133 -8.25 6.93 13.04
N VAL A 134 -9.34 7.71 12.93
CA VAL A 134 -9.55 8.70 11.87
C VAL A 134 -8.82 10.04 12.05
N SER A 135 -8.20 10.29 13.20
CA SER A 135 -7.38 11.49 13.46
C SER A 135 -6.25 11.19 14.44
N PRO A 136 -5.13 11.95 14.39
CA PRO A 136 -4.00 11.75 15.31
C PRO A 136 -4.36 11.85 16.79
N ALA A 137 -5.41 12.62 17.13
CA ALA A 137 -5.86 12.78 18.52
C ALA A 137 -6.49 11.50 19.10
N MET A 138 -6.96 10.57 18.26
CA MET A 138 -7.51 9.28 18.70
C MET A 138 -6.47 8.18 18.77
N PHE A 139 -5.22 8.46 18.39
CA PHE A 139 -4.16 7.46 18.43
C PHE A 139 -3.84 7.15 19.89
N PRO A 140 -3.93 5.88 20.32
CA PRO A 140 -3.49 5.50 21.65
C PRO A 140 -2.04 5.92 21.88
N ALA A 141 -1.72 6.37 23.09
CA ALA A 141 -0.36 6.78 23.42
C ALA A 141 0.63 5.63 23.13
N GLY A 142 1.68 5.94 22.37
CA GLY A 142 2.70 4.96 22.01
C GLY A 142 2.30 3.94 20.93
N ILE A 143 1.15 4.10 20.25
CA ILE A 143 0.70 3.14 19.22
C ILE A 143 1.74 2.90 18.12
N VAL A 144 2.46 3.94 17.71
CA VAL A 144 3.52 3.83 16.70
C VAL A 144 4.65 2.92 17.19
N ALA A 145 5.12 3.13 18.42
CA ALA A 145 6.17 2.32 19.02
C ALA A 145 5.72 0.87 19.20
N GLN A 146 4.50 0.64 19.69
CA GLN A 146 3.93 -0.71 19.85
C GLN A 146 3.79 -1.44 18.50
N THR A 147 3.32 -0.73 17.47
CA THR A 147 3.19 -1.27 16.11
C THR A 147 4.55 -1.62 15.54
N GLN A 148 5.56 -0.76 15.72
CA GLN A 148 6.92 -1.02 15.28
C GLN A 148 7.53 -2.23 15.99
N THR A 149 7.32 -2.38 17.31
CA THR A 149 7.78 -3.53 18.09
C THR A 149 7.12 -4.83 17.59
N ALA A 150 5.79 -4.84 17.42
CA ALA A 150 5.06 -5.99 16.91
C ALA A 150 5.53 -6.38 15.50
N PHE A 151 5.68 -5.39 14.62
CA PHE A 151 6.17 -5.59 13.25
C PHE A 151 7.59 -6.16 13.22
N GLY A 152 8.47 -5.68 14.12
CA GLY A 152 9.82 -6.21 14.30
C GLY A 152 9.82 -7.67 14.75
N ALA A 153 8.99 -8.02 15.74
CA ALA A 153 8.85 -9.39 16.24
C ALA A 153 8.32 -10.34 15.16
N ILE A 154 7.26 -9.96 14.45
CA ILE A 154 6.69 -10.76 13.35
C ILE A 154 7.74 -10.99 12.26
N ARG A 155 8.49 -9.96 11.86
CA ARG A 155 9.55 -10.10 10.86
C ARG A 155 10.65 -11.06 11.29
N ALA A 156 11.07 -10.98 12.55
CA ALA A 156 12.11 -11.86 13.08
C ALA A 156 11.63 -13.31 13.09
N GLU A 157 10.38 -13.54 13.49
CA GLU A 157 9.77 -14.88 13.54
C GLU A 157 9.58 -15.48 12.15
N LEU A 158 9.02 -14.70 11.20
CA LEU A 158 8.91 -15.13 9.80
C LEU A 158 10.28 -15.52 9.24
N ALA A 159 11.30 -14.70 9.45
CA ALA A 159 12.65 -15.00 8.98
C ALA A 159 13.21 -16.29 9.62
N ARG A 160 12.91 -16.56 10.90
CA ARG A 160 13.32 -17.78 11.61
C ARG A 160 12.78 -19.05 10.94
N PHE A 161 11.56 -19.00 10.41
CA PHE A 161 10.93 -20.14 9.73
C PHE A 161 11.14 -20.17 8.21
N GLY A 162 11.83 -19.19 7.63
CA GLY A 162 12.02 -19.07 6.17
C GLY A 162 10.84 -18.40 5.46
N GLY A 163 9.91 -17.81 6.19
CA GLY A 163 8.83 -17.00 5.66
C GLY A 163 9.25 -15.55 5.39
N MET A 164 8.39 -14.83 4.70
CA MET A 164 8.58 -13.41 4.45
C MET A 164 7.29 -12.61 4.66
N LEU A 165 7.46 -11.33 5.01
CA LEU A 165 6.39 -10.36 4.95
C LEU A 165 6.14 -9.97 3.49
N ALA A 166 4.98 -10.35 2.95
CA ALA A 166 4.59 -10.05 1.58
C ALA A 166 3.86 -8.70 1.46
N ARG A 167 2.96 -8.40 2.40
CA ARG A 167 2.18 -7.16 2.39
C ARG A 167 1.78 -6.76 3.80
N PHE A 168 1.72 -5.46 4.05
CA PHE A 168 1.18 -4.87 5.27
C PHE A 168 0.29 -3.71 4.85
N ASN A 169 -0.98 -3.74 5.25
CA ASN A 169 -1.97 -2.79 4.78
C ASN A 169 -3.06 -2.57 5.83
N VAL A 170 -3.53 -1.34 5.88
CA VAL A 170 -4.70 -0.94 6.65
C VAL A 170 -5.81 -0.70 5.63
N ASP A 171 -6.79 -1.60 5.59
CA ASP A 171 -7.86 -1.59 4.59
C ASP A 171 -9.24 -1.76 5.23
N ASP A 172 -10.25 -2.05 4.41
CA ASP A 172 -11.64 -2.22 4.83
C ASP A 172 -11.90 -3.41 5.76
N LYS A 173 -10.98 -4.37 5.78
CA LYS A 173 -11.03 -5.58 6.61
C LYS A 173 -10.22 -5.43 7.90
N GLY A 174 -9.51 -4.31 8.06
CA GLY A 174 -8.70 -3.98 9.24
C GLY A 174 -7.22 -3.81 8.88
N THR A 175 -6.36 -3.84 9.89
CA THR A 175 -4.92 -3.93 9.65
C THR A 175 -4.56 -5.38 9.40
N ILE A 176 -4.26 -5.71 8.14
CA ILE A 176 -3.92 -7.06 7.70
C ILE A 176 -2.46 -7.11 7.29
N LEU A 177 -1.80 -8.17 7.75
CA LEU A 177 -0.47 -8.57 7.37
C LEU A 177 -0.56 -9.88 6.59
N PHE A 178 0.11 -9.92 5.45
CA PHE A 178 0.28 -11.11 4.64
C PHE A 178 1.69 -11.62 4.79
N ALA A 179 1.83 -12.86 5.26
CA ALA A 179 3.08 -13.57 5.21
C ALA A 179 3.04 -14.69 4.16
N ALA A 180 4.18 -14.98 3.55
CA ALA A 180 4.30 -15.99 2.52
C ALA A 180 5.50 -16.90 2.78
N PHE A 181 5.29 -18.20 2.55
CA PHE A 181 6.30 -19.26 2.58
C PHE A 181 6.32 -19.94 1.20
N GLY A 182 7.52 -20.22 0.66
CA GLY A 182 7.71 -20.71 -0.72
C GLY A 182 8.12 -19.68 -1.79
N PRO A 183 8.08 -18.35 -1.57
CA PRO A 183 8.75 -17.42 -2.47
C PRO A 183 10.29 -17.55 -2.45
N PRO A 184 10.99 -17.29 -3.57
CA PRO A 184 12.45 -17.25 -3.57
C PRO A 184 13.01 -16.21 -2.57
N PRO A 185 14.16 -16.46 -1.93
CA PRO A 185 15.01 -17.64 -2.09
C PRO A 185 14.65 -18.83 -1.18
N HIS A 186 13.66 -18.69 -0.31
CA HIS A 186 13.36 -19.67 0.74
C HIS A 186 12.18 -20.54 0.33
N GLN A 187 12.50 -21.71 -0.21
CA GLN A 187 11.54 -22.73 -0.63
C GLN A 187 11.83 -24.03 0.09
N HIS A 188 10.80 -24.58 0.71
CA HIS A 188 10.92 -25.82 1.45
C HIS A 188 9.71 -26.72 1.17
N GLU A 189 9.94 -28.03 1.15
CA GLU A 189 8.84 -29.00 0.99
C GLU A 189 7.83 -28.91 2.15
N ASP A 190 8.28 -28.47 3.32
CA ASP A 190 7.51 -28.35 4.55
C ASP A 190 7.02 -26.92 4.84
N ASP A 191 6.92 -26.04 3.83
CA ASP A 191 6.50 -24.63 3.99
C ASP A 191 5.14 -24.47 4.70
N ALA A 192 4.22 -25.42 4.51
CA ALA A 192 2.93 -25.42 5.22
C ALA A 192 3.10 -25.64 6.73
N SER A 193 3.92 -26.61 7.13
CA SER A 193 4.21 -26.89 8.54
C SER A 193 4.99 -25.75 9.19
N ARG A 194 5.96 -25.18 8.47
CA ARG A 194 6.70 -23.98 8.91
C ARG A 194 5.79 -22.80 9.18
N ALA A 195 4.80 -22.57 8.31
CA ALA A 195 3.84 -21.49 8.47
C ALA A 195 2.96 -21.67 9.71
N VAL A 196 2.54 -22.90 10.03
CA VAL A 196 1.71 -23.17 11.22
C VAL A 196 2.50 -23.04 12.53
N LEU A 197 3.80 -23.35 12.52
CA LEU A 197 4.66 -23.27 13.70
C LEU A 197 5.22 -21.86 13.97
N CYS A 198 5.13 -20.97 12.98
CA CYS A 198 5.55 -19.57 13.03
C CYS A 198 4.62 -18.71 13.89
#